data_AF-A0A2D7FS97-F1
#
_entry.id   AF-A0A2D7FS97-F1
#
_cell.length_a   1.000
_cell.length_b   1.000
_cell.length_c   1.000
_cell.angle_alpha   90.00
_cell.angle_beta   90.00
_cell.angle_gamma   90.00
#
_symmetry.space_group_name_H-M   'P 1'
#
loop_
_entity.id
_entity.type
_entity.pdbx_description
1 polymer ?
#
loop_
_entity_poly.entity_id
_entity_poly.type
_entity_poly.pdbx_seq_one_letter_code
_entity_poly.pdbx_strand_id
1 'polypeptide(L)' 'MEACMAYITNIDFEGEEELRLDPTQIVARAKFARNESGQVFLSLRTYGSDDREHPEKWSQKIQLGPDTLAQLKRILEGV' A
#
# COMPACT_ATOMS: atom_id res chain seq x y z
N MET A 1 1.67 1.78 21.05
CA MET A 1 1.69 2.13 19.61
C MET A 1 1.65 0.83 18.83
N GLU A 2 0.55 0.52 18.16
CA GLU A 2 0.56 -0.60 17.20
C GLU A 2 1.27 -0.15 15.92
N ALA A 3 2.27 -0.94 15.53
CA ALA A 3 3.24 -0.62 14.51
C ALA A 3 2.57 -0.39 13.15
N CYS A 4 2.90 0.74 12.52
CA CYS A 4 2.90 0.77 11.07
C CYS A 4 3.92 -0.26 10.60
N MET A 5 3.49 -1.26 9.81
CA MET A 5 4.40 -2.31 9.35
C MET A 5 5.34 -1.78 8.26
N ALA A 6 4.87 -0.84 7.43
CA ALA A 6 5.71 -0.09 6.51
C ALA A 6 5.11 1.29 6.17
N TYR A 7 5.94 2.33 6.17
CA TYR A 7 5.65 3.62 5.58
C TYR A 7 6.59 3.82 4.40
N ILE A 8 6.04 3.89 3.18
CA ILE A 8 6.83 4.13 1.98
C ILE A 8 7.14 5.62 1.92
N THR A 9 8.42 5.95 1.83
CA THR A 9 8.91 7.34 1.74
C THR A 9 9.41 7.71 0.35
N ASN A 10 9.68 6.72 -0.50
CA ASN A 10 10.13 6.90 -1.87
C ASN A 10 9.73 5.70 -2.74
N ILE A 11 9.45 5.94 -4.02
CA ILE A 11 9.25 4.90 -5.04
C ILE A 11 10.22 5.20 -6.20
N ASP A 12 11.18 4.31 -6.40
CA ASP A 12 12.11 4.36 -7.52
C ASP A 12 11.58 3.50 -8.67
N PHE A 13 11.63 4.03 -9.89
CA PHE A 13 11.17 3.32 -11.08
C PHE A 13 12.35 2.64 -11.76
N GLU A 14 12.28 1.31 -11.90
CA GLU A 14 13.36 0.49 -12.46
C GLU A 14 13.13 0.08 -13.94
N GLY A 15 12.00 0.46 -14.53
CA GLY A 15 11.64 0.14 -15.91
C GLY A 15 10.39 -0.74 -16.02
N GLU A 16 10.15 -1.27 -17.22
CA GLU A 16 9.03 -2.18 -17.51
C GLU A 16 9.52 -3.62 -17.64
N GLU A 17 8.76 -4.57 -17.07
CA GLU A 17 9.00 -6.01 -17.24
C GLU A 17 7.74 -6.73 -17.71
N GLU A 18 7.91 -7.88 -18.38
CA GLU A 18 6.78 -8.73 -18.77
C GLU A 18 6.10 -9.30 -17.52
N LEU A 19 4.86 -8.87 -17.25
CA LEU A 19 4.14 -9.21 -16.03
C LEU A 19 3.69 -10.68 -16.01
N ARG A 20 4.12 -11.41 -14.97
CA ARG A 20 3.48 -12.66 -14.54
C ARG A 20 2.70 -12.39 -13.25
N LEU A 21 1.40 -12.66 -13.26
CA LEU A 21 0.57 -12.49 -12.06
C LEU A 21 0.96 -13.51 -10.99
N ASP A 22 1.10 -13.05 -9.75
CA ASP A 22 1.28 -13.93 -8.60
C ASP A 22 0.07 -14.87 -8.43
N PRO A 23 0.28 -16.14 -8.06
CA PRO A 23 -0.81 -17.09 -7.87
C PRO A 23 -1.71 -16.71 -6.68
N THR A 24 -1.17 -15.99 -5.71
CA THR A 24 -1.93 -15.50 -4.54
C THR A 24 -2.45 -14.10 -4.82
N GLN A 25 -3.77 -13.99 -4.98
CA GLN A 25 -4.47 -12.73 -5.17
C GLN A 25 -5.23 -12.37 -3.90
N ILE A 26 -5.04 -11.15 -3.40
CA ILE A 26 -5.64 -10.69 -2.15
C ILE A 26 -6.40 -9.39 -2.36
N VAL A 27 -7.46 -9.18 -1.58
CA VAL A 27 -8.18 -7.90 -1.56
C VAL A 27 -7.58 -7.01 -0.47
N ALA A 28 -7.00 -5.89 -0.89
CA ALA A 28 -6.59 -4.82 0.02
C ALA A 28 -7.76 -3.87 0.30
N ARG A 29 -7.90 -3.44 1.56
CA ARG A 29 -8.82 -2.36 1.96
C ARG A 29 -8.06 -1.06 2.10
N ALA A 30 -8.57 -0.01 1.45
CA ALA A 30 -7.99 1.33 1.48
C ALA A 30 -8.74 2.26 2.42
N LYS A 31 -8.02 3.17 3.07
CA LYS A 31 -8.60 4.33 3.76
C LYS A 31 -7.67 5.53 3.70
N PHE A 32 -8.23 6.73 3.75
CA PHE A 32 -7.47 7.95 3.98
C PHE A 32 -7.29 8.20 5.48
N ALA A 33 -6.09 8.63 5.86
CA ALA A 33 -5.78 9.14 7.19
C ALA A 33 -5.21 10.55 7.06
N ARG A 34 -5.40 11.37 8.10
CA ARG A 34 -4.78 12.69 8.19
C ARG A 34 -3.86 12.73 9.40
N ASN A 35 -2.71 13.37 9.27
CA ASN A 35 -1.86 13.69 10.41
C ASN A 35 -2.29 15.02 11.04
N GLU A 36 -1.55 15.45 12.07
CA GLU A 36 -1.82 16.68 12.81
C GLU A 36 -1.66 17.95 11.96
N SER A 37 -0.82 17.93 10.93
CA SER A 37 -0.66 19.02 9.97
C SER A 37 -1.70 19.00 8.83
N GLY A 38 -2.66 18.07 8.86
CA GLY A 38 -3.73 17.94 7.88
C GLY A 38 -3.34 17.24 6.58
N GLN A 39 -2.09 16.79 6.45
CA GLN A 39 -1.60 16.04 5.29
C GLN A 39 -2.33 14.69 5.18
N VAL A 40 -2.68 14.32 3.95
CA VAL A 40 -3.43 13.09 3.65
C VAL A 40 -2.46 11.95 3.36
N PHE A 41 -2.74 10.81 3.98
CA PHE A 41 -2.03 9.56 3.77
C PHE A 41 -3.00 8.51 3.27
N LEU A 42 -2.57 7.71 2.29
CA LEU A 42 -3.26 6.48 1.93
C LEU A 42 -2.77 5.36 2.86
N SER A 43 -3.70 4.64 3.49
CA SER A 43 -3.40 3.42 4.23
C SER A 43 -4.07 2.24 3.54
N LEU A 44 -3.24 1.31 3.08
CA LEU A 44 -3.67 0.02 2.54
C LEU A 44 -3.51 -1.04 3.63
N ARG A 45 -4.51 -1.92 3.74
CA ARG A 45 -4.48 -3.07 4.65
C ARG A 45 -4.83 -4.31 3.88
N THR A 46 -3.99 -5.32 3.97
CA THR A 46 -4.27 -6.64 3.44
C THR A 46 -4.69 -7.55 4.57
N TYR A 47 -5.54 -8.52 4.25
CA TYR A 47 -5.99 -9.56 5.16
C TYR A 47 -5.45 -10.90 4.66
N GLY A 48 -5.33 -11.88 5.55
CA GLY A 48 -4.97 -13.22 5.12
C GLY A 48 -6.03 -13.83 4.20
N SER A 49 -5.73 -14.97 3.59
CA SER A 49 -6.74 -15.79 2.92
C SER A 49 -7.84 -16.21 3.90
N ASP A 50 -9.03 -16.47 3.37
CA ASP A 50 -10.19 -16.91 4.16
C ASP A 50 -9.92 -18.22 4.93
N ASP A 51 -8.93 -19.00 4.47
CA ASP A 51 -8.50 -20.27 5.09
C ASP A 51 -7.61 -20.09 6.34
N ARG A 52 -7.29 -18.85 6.74
CA ARG A 52 -6.54 -18.60 7.98
C ARG A 52 -7.42 -18.80 9.22
N GLU A 53 -6.77 -19.11 10.34
CA GLU A 53 -7.44 -19.18 11.66
C GLU A 53 -8.10 -17.85 12.08
N HIS A 54 -7.52 -16.71 11.65
CA HIS A 54 -8.02 -15.36 11.92
C HIS A 54 -8.05 -14.50 10.64
N PRO A 55 -9.02 -14.72 9.73
CA PRO A 55 -9.10 -14.01 8.45
C PRO A 55 -9.37 -12.51 8.61
N GLU A 56 -9.95 -12.09 9.73
CA GLU A 56 -10.23 -10.69 10.08
C GLU A 56 -8.98 -9.90 10.51
N LYS A 57 -7.88 -10.59 10.84
CA LYS A 57 -6.64 -9.93 11.25
C LYS A 57 -5.85 -9.49 10.02
N TRP A 58 -5.62 -8.18 9.94
CA TRP A 58 -4.78 -7.58 8.92
C TRP A 58 -3.38 -8.23 8.92
N SER A 59 -2.95 -8.70 7.75
CA SER A 59 -1.66 -9.34 7.53
C SER A 59 -0.58 -8.32 7.24
N GLN A 60 -0.90 -7.22 6.55
CA GLN A 60 0.02 -6.11 6.29
C GLN A 60 -0.72 -4.77 6.31
N LYS A 61 0.02 -3.70 6.63
CA LYS A 61 -0.42 -2.32 6.41
C LYS A 61 0.73 -1.53 5.80
N ILE A 62 0.40 -0.88 4.70
CA ILE A 62 1.29 0.02 3.99
C ILE A 62 0.68 1.41 4.08
N GLN A 63 1.52 2.41 4.37
CA GLN A 63 1.13 3.81 4.27
C GLN A 63 1.94 4.50 3.18
N LEU A 64 1.27 5.35 2.42
CA LEU A 64 1.87 6.23 1.42
C LEU A 64 1.52 7.67 1.78
N GLY A 65 2.54 8.52 1.84
CA GLY A 65 2.42 9.94 2.08
C GLY A 65 2.18 10.72 0.79
N PRO A 66 1.90 12.03 0.88
CA PRO A 66 1.62 12.88 -0.28
C PRO A 66 2.67 12.78 -1.39
N ASP A 67 3.95 12.86 -1.02
CA ASP A 67 5.06 12.85 -1.98
C ASP A 67 5.15 11.51 -2.72
N THR A 68 5.01 10.40 -2.00
CA THR A 68 5.02 9.06 -2.59
C THR A 68 3.79 8.76 -3.45
N LEU A 69 2.62 9.33 -3.10
CA LEU A 69 1.43 9.23 -3.94
C LEU A 69 1.62 10.00 -5.25
N ALA A 70 2.30 11.15 -5.20
CA ALA A 70 2.66 11.91 -6.39
C ALA A 70 3.69 11.17 -7.25
N GLN A 71 4.69 10.50 -6.64
CA GLN A 71 5.61 9.61 -7.36
C GLN A 71 4.89 8.45 -8.04
N LEU A 72 4.03 7.73 -7.31
CA LEU A 72 3.23 6.63 -7.87
C LEU A 72 2.38 7.10 -9.05
N LYS A 73 1.72 8.26 -8.92
CA LYS A 73 0.92 8.83 -10.00
C LYS A 73 1.76 9.09 -11.26
N ARG A 74 2.93 9.70 -11.11
CA ARG A 74 3.85 9.97 -12.22
C ARG A 74 4.29 8.69 -12.94
N ILE A 75 4.67 7.66 -12.16
CA ILE A 75 5.02 6.34 -12.69
C ILE A 75 3.86 5.75 -13.51
N LEU A 76 2.64 5.80 -12.98
CA LEU A 76 1.45 5.29 -13.68
C LEU A 76 1.08 6.10 -14.94
N GLU A 77 1.45 7.39 -14.98
CA GLU A 77 1.25 8.27 -16.12
C GLU A 77 2.40 8.18 -17.15
N GLY A 78 3.48 7.46 -16.84
CA GLY A 78 4.68 7.34 -17.69
C GLY A 78 5.50 8.63 -17.78
N VAL A 79 5.47 9.47 -16.73
CA VAL A 79 6.14 10.78 -16.65
C VAL A 79 7.28 10.80 -15.65
#